data_AF-A0A7K2JX44-F1
#
_entry.id   AF-A0A7K2JX44-F1
#
_cell.length_a   1.000
_cell.length_b   1.000
_cell.length_c   1.000
_cell.angle_alpha   90.00
_cell.angle_beta   90.00
_cell.angle_gamma   90.00
#
_symmetry.space_group_name_H-M   'P 1'
#
loop_
_entity.id
_entity.type
_entity.pdbx_description
1 polymer ?
#
loop_
_entity_poly.entity_id
_entity_poly.type
_entity_poly.pdbx_seq_one_letter_code
_entity_poly.pdbx_strand_id
1 'polypeptide(L)'
;MSARDDLYLFAMVGKVHEDGNRAMAQRKLDAYRAEILAEAKVETVDWLAKKAREYRTTGSKQHALQAEAIETLASKVDRGAVRAFLGTGHYRDAIDEHRAEIRREILGDDLNPSTLVLDAQAYRALVTAIEATMADPNRWDGDEDEGTILARYVEWLAAGQPGEDEDAPPATLAADTTRRAHLLHAISAGGRWKSGSVARWYEGNGYTGLGVRAARHDLAVLRDSGALVQHDDKGVRWFSVARSGGGRG
;
A
#
# COMPACT_ATOMS: atom_id res chain seq x y z
N MET A 1 19.18 -13.81 21.90
CA MET A 1 18.11 -12.98 21.33
C MET A 1 18.20 -13.19 19.84
N SER A 2 17.12 -13.65 19.18
CA SER A 2 17.13 -13.86 17.72
C SER A 2 17.25 -12.51 17.00
N ALA A 3 17.73 -12.48 15.75
CA ALA A 3 17.75 -11.23 14.99
C ALA A 3 16.31 -10.70 14.76
N ARG A 4 15.33 -11.60 14.73
CA ARG A 4 13.89 -11.27 14.80
C ARG A 4 13.51 -10.50 16.06
N ASP A 5 13.83 -11.02 17.25
CA ASP A 5 13.51 -10.36 18.53
C ASP A 5 14.20 -9.00 18.64
N ASP A 6 15.44 -8.93 18.15
CA ASP A 6 16.26 -7.73 18.09
C ASP A 6 15.68 -6.63 17.19
N LEU A 7 15.07 -7.02 16.06
CA LEU A 7 14.40 -6.11 15.13
C LEU A 7 13.05 -5.66 15.70
N TYR A 8 12.29 -6.57 16.31
CA TYR A 8 11.01 -6.29 16.93
C TYR A 8 11.16 -5.32 18.12
N LEU A 9 12.14 -5.57 18.99
CA LEU A 9 12.45 -4.68 20.11
C LEU A 9 12.90 -3.29 19.63
N PHE A 10 13.71 -3.25 18.55
CA PHE A 10 14.12 -1.98 17.94
C PHE A 10 12.92 -1.21 17.38
N ALA A 11 11.99 -1.88 16.71
CA ALA A 11 10.76 -1.28 16.19
C ALA A 11 9.82 -0.79 17.29
N MET A 12 9.72 -1.51 18.42
CA MET A 12 8.84 -1.10 19.53
C MET A 12 9.41 0.01 20.42
N VAL A 13 10.73 0.03 20.65
CA VAL A 13 11.36 0.91 21.65
C VAL A 13 12.01 2.14 21.01
N GLY A 14 12.28 2.11 19.70
CA GLY A 14 13.01 3.15 18.99
C GLY A 14 12.19 4.42 18.73
N LYS A 15 11.97 5.24 19.75
CA LYS A 15 11.82 6.68 19.53
C LYS A 15 13.21 7.35 19.56
N VAL A 16 13.37 8.33 18.68
CA VAL A 16 14.36 9.44 18.73
C VAL A 16 15.69 9.22 17.96
N HIS A 17 15.97 10.20 17.08
CA HIS A 17 17.12 10.46 16.18
C HIS A 17 17.16 9.81 14.77
N GLU A 18 16.82 10.61 13.76
CA GLU A 18 16.52 10.20 12.38
C GLU A 18 17.70 9.58 11.61
N ASP A 19 18.93 10.10 11.74
CA ASP A 19 20.05 9.63 10.91
C ASP A 19 20.82 8.43 11.51
N GLY A 20 21.02 8.42 12.84
CA GLY A 20 21.65 7.28 13.52
C GLY A 20 20.79 6.00 13.46
N ASN A 21 19.47 6.17 13.44
CA ASN A 21 18.54 5.06 13.44
C ASN A 21 18.45 4.33 12.10
N ARG A 22 18.67 5.00 10.96
CA ARG A 22 18.57 4.34 9.64
C ARG A 22 19.66 3.30 9.42
N ALA A 23 20.92 3.63 9.70
CA ALA A 23 22.02 2.67 9.53
C ALA A 23 21.90 1.48 10.49
N MET A 24 21.44 1.73 11.72
CA MET A 24 21.21 0.69 12.72
C MET A 24 20.01 -0.20 12.33
N ALA A 25 18.91 0.39 11.86
CA ALA A 25 17.75 -0.34 11.35
C ALA A 25 18.14 -1.23 10.17
N GLN A 26 18.93 -0.71 9.23
CA GLN A 26 19.40 -1.47 8.09
C GLN A 26 20.27 -2.67 8.51
N ARG A 27 21.20 -2.48 9.45
CA ARG A 27 22.02 -3.59 9.99
C ARG A 27 21.17 -4.66 10.67
N LYS A 28 20.17 -4.27 11.47
CA LYS A 28 19.25 -5.22 12.12
C LYS A 28 18.38 -5.97 11.11
N LEU A 29 17.90 -5.27 10.08
CA LEU A 29 17.14 -5.86 8.99
C LEU A 29 17.98 -6.87 8.19
N ASP A 30 19.25 -6.54 7.90
CA ASP A 30 20.15 -7.44 7.19
C ASP A 30 20.54 -8.65 8.03
N ALA A 31 20.70 -8.48 9.36
CA ALA A 31 20.89 -9.59 10.28
C ALA A 31 19.67 -10.53 10.32
N TYR A 32 18.46 -9.96 10.38
CA TYR A 32 17.21 -10.73 10.33
C TYR A 32 17.04 -11.48 9.00
N ARG A 33 17.33 -10.83 7.87
CA ARG A 33 17.34 -11.48 6.55
C ARG A 33 18.34 -12.64 6.51
N ALA A 34 19.53 -12.47 7.07
CA ALA A 34 20.53 -13.53 7.13
C ALA A 34 20.06 -14.72 7.98
N GLU A 35 19.39 -14.47 9.11
CA GLU A 35 18.79 -15.51 9.97
C GLU A 35 17.71 -16.30 9.22
N ILE A 36 16.75 -15.61 8.60
CA ILE A 36 15.69 -16.25 7.80
C ILE A 36 16.26 -17.08 6.63
N LEU A 37 17.29 -16.56 5.95
CA LEU A 37 17.95 -17.30 4.88
C LEU A 37 18.69 -18.54 5.41
N ALA A 38 19.26 -18.47 6.61
CA ALA A 38 19.91 -19.62 7.24
C ALA A 38 18.89 -20.70 7.63
N GLU A 39 17.75 -20.33 8.22
CA GLU A 39 16.65 -21.25 8.53
C GLU A 39 16.11 -21.92 7.27
N ALA A 40 15.79 -21.14 6.24
CA ALA A 40 15.29 -21.66 4.97
C ALA A 40 16.30 -22.60 4.28
N LYS A 41 17.62 -22.33 4.42
CA LYS A 41 18.67 -23.22 3.92
C LYS A 41 18.61 -24.59 4.62
N VAL A 42 18.52 -24.59 5.95
CA VAL A 42 18.44 -25.83 6.75
C VAL A 42 17.22 -26.65 6.35
N GLU A 43 16.04 -26.03 6.28
CA GLU A 43 14.80 -26.71 5.88
C GLU A 43 14.90 -27.29 4.46
N THR A 44 15.50 -26.56 3.52
CA THR A 44 15.70 -27.03 2.14
C THR A 44 16.63 -28.25 2.10
N VAL A 45 17.73 -28.22 2.86
CA VAL A 45 18.68 -29.34 2.94
C VAL A 45 17.99 -30.56 3.55
N ASP A 46 17.22 -30.39 4.62
CA ASP A 46 16.48 -31.48 5.27
C ASP A 46 15.42 -32.09 4.35
N TRP A 47 14.71 -31.24 3.60
CA TRP A 47 13.74 -31.69 2.59
C TRP A 47 14.42 -32.48 1.46
N LEU A 48 15.53 -32.00 0.92
CA LEU A 48 16.31 -32.73 -0.09
C LEU A 48 16.80 -34.08 0.44
N ALA A 49 17.34 -34.11 1.66
CA ALA A 49 17.79 -35.34 2.31
C ALA A 49 16.64 -36.34 2.49
N LYS A 50 15.45 -35.85 2.89
CA LYS A 50 14.23 -36.68 2.94
C LYS A 50 13.85 -37.22 1.57
N LYS A 51 13.87 -36.40 0.53
CA LYS A 51 13.54 -36.81 -0.84
C LYS A 51 14.50 -37.86 -1.38
N ALA A 52 15.80 -37.73 -1.13
CA ALA A 52 16.77 -38.75 -1.48
C ALA A 52 16.44 -40.10 -0.82
N ARG A 53 16.04 -40.11 0.46
CA ARG A 53 15.60 -41.33 1.15
C ARG A 53 14.36 -41.94 0.50
N GLU A 54 13.35 -41.14 0.15
CA GLU A 54 12.14 -41.61 -0.54
C GLU A 54 12.45 -42.26 -1.91
N TYR A 55 13.40 -41.71 -2.67
CA TYR A 55 13.80 -42.33 -3.93
C TYR A 55 14.50 -43.69 -3.72
N ARG A 56 15.35 -43.80 -2.68
CA ARG A 56 16.01 -45.08 -2.37
C ARG A 56 15.03 -46.20 -2.03
N THR A 57 13.96 -45.90 -1.32
CA THR A 57 12.98 -46.93 -0.92
C THR A 57 12.20 -47.51 -2.11
N THR A 58 12.25 -46.87 -3.28
CA THR A 58 11.57 -47.36 -4.49
C THR A 58 12.34 -48.51 -5.18
N GLY A 59 13.62 -48.74 -4.84
CA GLY A 59 14.37 -49.95 -5.20
C GLY A 59 14.82 -50.10 -6.66
N SER A 60 14.52 -49.15 -7.55
CA SER A 60 15.01 -49.17 -8.94
C SER A 60 16.41 -48.56 -9.06
N LYS A 61 17.23 -49.06 -10.00
CA LYS A 61 18.56 -48.50 -10.29
C LYS A 61 18.51 -47.02 -10.68
N GLN A 62 17.46 -46.61 -11.40
CA GLN A 62 17.25 -45.21 -11.79
C GLN A 62 16.95 -44.34 -10.57
N HIS A 63 16.13 -44.80 -9.62
CA HIS A 63 15.84 -44.05 -8.41
C HIS A 63 17.05 -43.97 -7.47
N ALA A 64 17.93 -44.98 -7.45
CA ALA A 64 19.20 -44.90 -6.73
C ALA A 64 20.08 -43.76 -7.25
N LEU A 65 20.24 -43.65 -8.58
CA LEU A 65 20.98 -42.54 -9.21
C LEU A 65 20.34 -41.18 -8.94
N GLN A 66 19.01 -41.10 -8.93
CA GLN A 66 18.30 -39.87 -8.56
C GLN A 66 18.54 -39.48 -7.11
N ALA A 67 18.54 -40.44 -6.18
CA ALA A 67 18.84 -40.19 -4.77
C ALA A 67 20.26 -39.63 -4.57
N GLU A 68 21.26 -40.21 -5.25
CA GLU A 68 22.65 -39.73 -5.21
C GLU A 68 22.79 -38.29 -5.75
N ALA A 69 22.08 -37.99 -6.84
CA ALA A 69 22.06 -36.63 -7.40
C ALA A 69 21.42 -35.62 -6.43
N ILE A 70 20.32 -36.00 -5.77
CA ILE A 70 19.63 -35.15 -4.78
C ILE A 70 20.51 -34.90 -3.55
N GLU A 71 21.24 -35.90 -3.07
CA GLU A 71 22.19 -35.70 -1.96
C GLU A 71 23.36 -34.81 -2.34
N THR A 72 23.87 -34.97 -3.56
CA THR A 72 24.90 -34.08 -4.09
C THR A 72 24.39 -32.64 -4.13
N LEU A 73 23.12 -32.44 -4.52
CA LEU A 73 22.47 -31.13 -4.49
C LEU A 73 22.33 -30.59 -3.06
N ALA A 74 21.88 -31.41 -2.11
CA ALA A 74 21.76 -31.02 -0.70
C ALA A 74 23.12 -30.57 -0.13
N SER A 75 24.19 -31.33 -0.38
CA SER A 75 25.57 -30.97 0.01
C SER A 75 26.05 -29.66 -0.63
N LYS A 76 25.67 -29.39 -1.89
CA LYS A 76 26.03 -28.15 -2.57
C LYS A 76 25.25 -26.95 -2.03
N VAL A 77 23.98 -27.13 -1.67
CA VAL A 77 23.17 -26.08 -1.03
C VAL A 77 23.73 -25.76 0.35
N ASP A 78 24.05 -26.78 1.15
CA ASP A 78 24.58 -26.58 2.50
C ASP A 78 25.93 -25.82 2.51
N ARG A 79 26.84 -26.20 1.60
CA ARG A 79 28.13 -25.50 1.41
C ARG A 79 28.02 -24.13 0.70
N GLY A 80 26.82 -23.71 0.30
CA GLY A 80 26.60 -22.47 -0.43
C GLY A 80 27.11 -22.47 -1.88
N ALA A 81 27.50 -23.63 -2.42
CA ALA A 81 27.91 -23.78 -3.82
C ALA A 81 26.73 -23.64 -4.79
N VAL A 82 25.51 -23.92 -4.30
CA VAL A 82 24.26 -23.63 -5.00
C VAL A 82 23.44 -22.71 -4.11
N ARG A 83 23.18 -21.50 -4.60
CA ARG A 83 22.09 -20.68 -4.04
C ARG A 83 20.80 -21.30 -4.53
N ALA A 84 20.14 -22.10 -3.68
CA ALA A 84 18.79 -22.56 -3.98
C ALA A 84 17.94 -21.32 -4.24
N PHE A 85 17.50 -21.15 -5.49
CA PHE A 85 16.77 -19.97 -5.91
C PHE A 85 15.50 -19.84 -5.08
N LEU A 86 15.48 -18.92 -4.11
CA LEU A 86 14.27 -18.25 -3.61
C LEU A 86 13.71 -17.33 -4.71
N GLY A 87 13.61 -17.86 -5.92
CA GLY A 87 13.21 -17.17 -7.15
C GLY A 87 12.25 -18.02 -7.99
N THR A 88 11.74 -19.12 -7.45
CA THR A 88 10.45 -19.65 -7.92
C THR A 88 9.40 -18.62 -7.53
N GLY A 89 8.51 -18.25 -8.46
CA GLY A 89 7.52 -17.18 -8.28
C GLY A 89 6.79 -17.25 -6.93
N HIS A 90 6.55 -18.47 -6.45
CA HIS A 90 5.91 -18.73 -5.15
C HIS A 90 6.58 -18.07 -3.94
N TYR A 91 7.92 -18.05 -3.84
CA TYR A 91 8.60 -17.37 -2.72
C TYR A 91 8.63 -15.85 -2.91
N ARG A 92 8.69 -15.37 -4.15
CA ARG A 92 8.59 -13.94 -4.44
C ARG A 92 7.20 -13.43 -4.06
N ASP A 93 6.15 -14.16 -4.44
CA ASP A 93 4.76 -13.83 -4.13
C ASP A 93 4.54 -13.84 -2.61
N ALA A 94 5.05 -14.84 -1.89
CA ALA A 94 4.96 -14.89 -0.43
C ALA A 94 5.75 -13.76 0.26
N ILE A 95 6.93 -13.40 -0.26
CA ILE A 95 7.72 -12.27 0.25
C ILE A 95 7.02 -10.94 -0.05
N ASP A 96 6.43 -10.79 -1.23
CA ASP A 96 5.71 -9.59 -1.65
C ASP A 96 4.40 -9.43 -0.87
N GLU A 97 3.70 -10.53 -0.59
CA GLU A 97 2.52 -10.58 0.28
C GLU A 97 2.89 -10.20 1.72
N HIS A 98 3.96 -10.80 2.26
CA HIS A 98 4.43 -10.47 3.61
C HIS A 98 4.93 -9.02 3.71
N ARG A 99 5.59 -8.50 2.66
CA ARG A 99 5.94 -7.08 2.57
C ARG A 99 4.71 -6.19 2.50
N ALA A 100 3.67 -6.59 1.78
CA ALA A 100 2.41 -5.86 1.71
C ALA A 100 1.70 -5.84 3.06
N GLU A 101 1.75 -6.94 3.81
CA GLU A 101 1.21 -7.05 5.17
C GLU A 101 1.97 -6.16 6.16
N ILE A 102 3.30 -6.25 6.21
CA ILE A 102 4.13 -5.36 7.05
C ILE A 102 3.91 -3.89 6.68
N ARG A 103 3.81 -3.59 5.38
CA ARG A 103 3.53 -2.23 4.92
C ARG A 103 2.16 -1.77 5.43
N ARG A 104 1.13 -2.63 5.39
CA ARG A 104 -0.21 -2.31 5.90
C ARG A 104 -0.20 -2.13 7.42
N GLU A 105 0.59 -2.90 8.15
CA GLU A 105 0.74 -2.75 9.60
C GLU A 105 1.42 -1.42 9.97
N ILE A 106 2.50 -1.05 9.28
CA ILE A 106 3.29 0.16 9.58
C ILE A 106 2.62 1.43 9.04
N LEU A 107 2.10 1.38 7.82
CA LEU A 107 1.56 2.54 7.10
C LEU A 107 0.04 2.64 7.20
N GLY A 108 -0.64 1.65 7.76
CA GLY A 108 -2.09 1.53 7.66
C GLY A 108 -2.53 1.12 6.26
N ASP A 109 -3.84 1.10 6.03
CA ASP A 109 -4.43 0.96 4.70
C ASP A 109 -5.08 2.27 4.24
N ASP A 110 -5.59 2.30 3.00
CA ASP A 110 -6.18 3.50 2.41
C ASP A 110 -7.43 4.01 3.18
N LEU A 111 -8.08 3.15 3.97
CA LEU A 111 -9.25 3.49 4.78
C LEU A 111 -8.87 3.87 6.22
N ASN A 112 -7.71 3.39 6.69
CA ASN A 112 -7.19 3.63 8.02
C ASN A 112 -5.66 3.84 7.94
N PRO A 113 -5.20 5.00 7.43
CA PRO A 113 -3.78 5.30 7.33
C PRO A 113 -3.17 5.41 8.73
N SER A 114 -1.93 4.96 8.89
CA SER A 114 -1.23 5.13 10.16
C SER A 114 -0.92 6.60 10.41
N THR A 115 -0.68 6.95 11.68
CA THR A 115 -0.28 8.32 12.06
C THR A 115 0.95 8.79 11.30
N LEU A 116 1.89 7.90 10.98
CA LEU A 116 3.08 8.24 10.20
C LEU A 116 2.75 8.66 8.75
N VAL A 117 1.73 8.03 8.14
CA VAL A 117 1.23 8.44 6.81
C VAL A 117 0.52 9.78 6.88
N LEU A 118 -0.31 9.98 7.91
CA LEU A 118 -1.02 11.25 8.14
C LEU A 118 -0.04 12.40 8.39
N ASP A 119 0.99 12.19 9.21
CA ASP A 119 2.04 13.17 9.50
C ASP A 119 2.83 13.54 8.23
N ALA A 120 3.19 12.53 7.41
CA ALA A 120 3.88 12.76 6.15
C ALA A 120 3.01 13.48 5.09
N GLN A 121 1.69 13.29 5.13
CA GLN A 121 0.74 14.04 4.30
C GLN A 121 0.59 15.48 4.80
N ALA A 122 0.48 15.68 6.11
CA ALA A 122 0.43 17.00 6.73
C ALA A 122 1.70 17.80 6.42
N TYR A 123 2.87 17.17 6.51
CA TYR A 123 4.14 17.80 6.14
C TYR A 123 4.19 18.19 4.66
N ARG A 124 3.72 17.32 3.75
CA ARG A 124 3.66 17.66 2.32
C ARG A 124 2.71 18.82 2.03
N ALA A 125 1.53 18.83 2.65
CA ALA A 125 0.59 19.93 2.53
C ALA A 125 1.20 21.23 3.06
N LEU A 126 1.92 21.18 4.18
CA LEU A 126 2.65 22.30 4.75
C LEU A 126 3.72 22.84 3.80
N VAL A 127 4.55 21.97 3.21
CA VAL A 127 5.56 22.38 2.21
C VAL A 127 4.90 23.06 1.02
N THR A 128 3.84 22.47 0.47
CA THR A 128 3.10 23.07 -0.66
C THR A 128 2.50 24.44 -0.28
N ALA A 129 1.97 24.59 0.94
CA ALA A 129 1.44 25.86 1.42
C ALA A 129 2.54 26.92 1.59
N ILE A 130 3.71 26.54 2.11
CA ILE A 130 4.88 27.41 2.23
C ILE A 130 5.35 27.85 0.82
N GLU A 131 5.48 26.90 -0.12
CA GLU A 131 5.86 27.19 -1.51
C GLU A 131 4.86 28.13 -2.21
N ALA A 132 3.57 27.97 -1.95
CA ALA A 132 2.51 28.78 -2.55
C ALA A 132 2.42 30.20 -1.96
N THR A 133 2.74 30.36 -0.67
CA THR A 133 2.65 31.65 0.05
C THR A 133 3.96 32.45 0.00
N MET A 134 5.07 31.82 -0.38
CA MET A 134 6.34 32.50 -0.64
C MET A 134 6.33 33.22 -1.99
N ALA A 135 6.30 34.56 -1.96
CA ALA A 135 6.27 35.41 -3.14
C ALA A 135 7.53 35.31 -4.04
N ASP A 136 8.62 34.69 -3.58
CA ASP A 136 9.81 34.37 -4.39
C ASP A 136 10.58 33.16 -3.80
N PRO A 137 10.39 31.95 -4.35
CA PRO A 137 11.11 30.75 -3.92
C PRO A 137 12.63 30.83 -4.10
N ASN A 138 13.13 31.72 -4.96
CA ASN A 138 14.56 31.88 -5.26
C ASN A 138 15.25 32.95 -4.38
N ARG A 139 14.49 33.64 -3.52
CA ARG A 139 15.05 34.60 -2.55
C ARG A 139 15.61 33.92 -1.30
N TRP A 140 15.38 32.62 -1.16
CA TRP A 140 16.01 31.78 -0.16
C TRP A 140 17.41 31.40 -0.67
N ASP A 141 18.45 31.90 -0.01
CA ASP A 141 19.85 31.62 -0.36
C ASP A 141 20.34 30.24 0.13
N GLY A 142 19.51 29.52 0.90
CA GLY A 142 19.80 28.18 1.41
C GLY A 142 20.62 28.17 2.71
N ASP A 143 20.87 29.34 3.31
CA ASP A 143 21.79 29.47 4.45
C ASP A 143 21.08 29.57 5.81
N GLU A 144 19.76 29.81 5.82
CA GLU A 144 18.96 29.83 7.05
C GLU A 144 18.62 28.40 7.52
N ASP A 145 18.77 28.14 8.83
CA ASP A 145 18.43 26.86 9.43
C ASP A 145 16.90 26.62 9.44
N GLU A 146 16.50 25.35 9.38
CA GLU A 146 15.10 24.91 9.35
C GLU A 146 14.27 25.45 10.53
N GLY A 147 14.90 25.70 11.68
CA GLY A 147 14.25 26.29 12.85
C GLY A 147 13.83 27.74 12.65
N THR A 148 14.64 28.54 11.94
CA THR A 148 14.36 29.94 11.63
C THR A 148 13.20 30.07 10.63
N ILE A 149 13.11 29.15 9.67
CA ILE A 149 12.02 29.06 8.69
C ILE A 149 10.70 28.73 9.39
N LEU A 150 10.72 27.71 10.26
CA LEU A 150 9.54 27.32 11.05
C LEU A 150 9.11 28.44 12.00
N ALA A 151 10.05 29.16 12.63
CA ALA A 151 9.73 30.28 13.52
C ALA A 151 9.03 31.43 12.78
N ARG A 152 9.51 31.81 11.59
CA ARG A 152 8.86 32.83 10.74
C ARG A 152 7.48 32.40 10.26
N TYR A 153 7.32 31.12 9.90
CA TYR A 153 6.02 30.60 9.51
C TYR A 153 5.03 30.59 10.68
N VAL A 154 5.48 30.21 11.88
CA VAL A 154 4.67 30.30 13.11
C VAL A 154 4.35 31.74 13.48
N GLU A 155 5.28 32.68 13.32
CA GLU A 155 5.02 34.12 13.51
C GLU A 155 4.01 34.66 12.48
N TRP A 156 4.09 34.22 11.23
CA TRP A 156 3.13 34.56 10.18
C TRP A 156 1.71 34.02 10.49
N LEU A 157 1.62 32.77 10.96
CA LEU A 157 0.36 32.19 11.44
C LEU A 157 -0.18 32.94 12.67
N ALA A 158 0.68 33.30 13.62
CA ALA A 158 0.31 34.01 14.84
C ALA A 158 -0.10 35.47 14.61
N ALA A 159 0.36 36.09 13.52
CA ALA A 159 0.02 37.46 13.14
C ALA A 159 -1.40 37.62 12.57
N GLY A 160 -2.12 36.53 12.31
CA GLY A 160 -3.55 36.53 11.98
C GLY A 160 -3.90 36.80 10.50
N GLN A 161 -3.86 35.73 9.70
CA GLN A 161 -4.58 35.45 8.43
C GLN A 161 -4.27 36.24 7.14
N PRO A 162 -4.13 35.52 6.01
CA PRO A 162 -5.15 35.39 4.96
C PRO A 162 -6.18 34.32 5.34
N GLY A 163 -7.46 34.59 5.07
CA GLY A 163 -8.61 33.87 5.62
C GLY A 163 -8.61 32.34 5.42
N GLU A 164 -8.76 31.61 6.53
CA GLU A 164 -9.04 30.15 6.54
C GLU A 164 -10.40 29.79 5.91
N ASP A 165 -11.16 30.77 5.42
CA ASP A 165 -12.40 30.56 4.66
C ASP A 165 -12.18 30.31 3.16
N GLU A 166 -10.98 30.50 2.61
CA GLU A 166 -10.72 30.35 1.17
C GLU A 166 -10.28 28.94 0.71
N ASP A 167 -9.68 28.14 1.61
CA ASP A 167 -9.15 26.81 1.29
C ASP A 167 -9.98 25.63 1.81
N ALA A 168 -11.06 25.87 2.55
CA ALA A 168 -12.08 24.84 2.69
C ALA A 168 -12.67 24.60 1.30
N PRO A 169 -12.63 23.36 0.74
CA PRO A 169 -13.30 23.10 -0.52
C PRO A 169 -14.72 23.63 -0.38
N PRO A 170 -15.21 24.44 -1.35
CA PRO A 170 -16.48 25.14 -1.19
C PRO A 170 -17.51 24.13 -0.73
N ALA A 171 -18.38 24.47 0.23
CA ALA A 171 -19.26 23.50 0.90
C ALA A 171 -20.03 22.57 -0.08
N THR A 172 -20.23 23.05 -1.32
CA THR A 172 -20.71 22.30 -2.47
C THR A 172 -19.83 21.11 -2.88
N LEU A 173 -18.50 21.26 -2.96
CA LEU A 173 -17.55 20.21 -3.31
C LEU A 173 -17.45 19.11 -2.24
N ALA A 174 -17.50 19.49 -0.96
CA ALA A 174 -17.56 18.53 0.15
C ALA A 174 -18.86 17.72 0.11
N ALA A 175 -20.02 18.40 -0.01
CA ALA A 175 -21.31 17.75 -0.14
C ALA A 175 -21.40 16.83 -1.38
N ASP A 176 -20.81 17.25 -2.50
CA ASP A 176 -20.71 16.47 -3.73
C ASP A 176 -19.87 15.19 -3.54
N THR A 177 -18.78 15.28 -2.80
CA THR A 177 -17.89 14.15 -2.53
C THR A 177 -18.55 13.12 -1.62
N THR A 178 -19.18 13.57 -0.52
CA THR A 178 -19.96 12.69 0.37
C THR A 178 -21.11 12.01 -0.38
N ARG A 179 -21.84 12.75 -1.22
CA ARG A 179 -22.92 12.19 -2.06
C ARG A 179 -22.41 11.10 -2.99
N ARG A 180 -21.30 11.34 -3.70
CA ARG A 180 -20.70 10.35 -4.61
C ARG A 180 -20.24 9.09 -3.88
N ALA A 181 -19.69 9.22 -2.67
CA ALA A 181 -19.32 8.07 -1.84
C ALA A 181 -20.54 7.22 -1.45
N HIS A 182 -21.64 7.84 -1.03
CA HIS A 182 -22.89 7.12 -0.70
C HIS A 182 -23.50 6.44 -1.94
N LEU A 183 -23.48 7.11 -3.10
CA LEU A 183 -23.93 6.53 -4.35
C LEU A 183 -23.09 5.29 -4.71
N LEU A 184 -21.77 5.39 -4.62
CA LEU A 184 -20.87 4.27 -4.90
C LEU A 184 -21.17 3.08 -3.98
N HIS A 185 -21.35 3.33 -2.67
CA HIS A 185 -21.75 2.30 -1.71
C HIS A 185 -23.06 1.60 -2.12
N ALA A 186 -24.07 2.36 -2.55
CA ALA A 186 -25.33 1.81 -3.03
C ALA A 186 -25.16 0.96 -4.30
N ILE A 187 -24.31 1.38 -5.24
CA ILE A 187 -24.04 0.60 -6.47
C ILE A 187 -23.24 -0.67 -6.15
N SER A 188 -22.38 -0.65 -5.14
CA SER A 188 -21.60 -1.81 -4.66
C SER A 188 -22.47 -2.93 -4.09
N ALA A 189 -23.69 -2.63 -3.63
CA ALA A 189 -24.68 -3.65 -3.27
C ALA A 189 -25.16 -4.49 -4.49
N GLY A 190 -24.81 -4.07 -5.71
CA GLY A 190 -25.04 -4.79 -6.96
C GLY A 190 -26.13 -4.18 -7.83
N GLY A 191 -26.44 -4.87 -8.92
CA GLY A 191 -27.50 -4.50 -9.86
C GLY A 191 -27.04 -3.64 -11.05
N ARG A 192 -28.00 -3.28 -11.92
CA ARG A 192 -27.79 -2.44 -13.11
C ARG A 192 -28.31 -1.03 -12.83
N TRP A 193 -27.41 -0.05 -12.75
CA TRP A 193 -27.76 1.32 -12.40
C TRP A 193 -27.85 2.21 -13.64
N LYS A 194 -29.00 2.87 -13.83
CA LYS A 194 -29.23 3.87 -14.88
C LYS A 194 -29.30 5.25 -14.25
N SER A 195 -29.05 6.31 -15.01
CA SER A 195 -29.19 7.70 -14.53
C SER A 195 -30.56 8.00 -13.92
N GLY A 196 -31.65 7.46 -14.47
CA GLY A 196 -32.99 7.57 -13.88
C GLY A 196 -33.21 6.75 -12.60
N SER A 197 -32.45 5.68 -12.38
CA SER A 197 -32.46 4.96 -11.10
C SER A 197 -31.71 5.73 -10.02
N VAL A 198 -30.57 6.33 -10.38
CA VAL A 198 -29.79 7.18 -9.48
C VAL A 198 -30.59 8.43 -9.06
N ALA A 199 -31.30 9.09 -9.98
CA ALA A 199 -32.15 10.23 -9.63
C ALA A 199 -33.24 9.89 -8.61
N ARG A 200 -33.91 8.74 -8.75
CA ARG A 200 -34.89 8.25 -7.76
C ARG A 200 -34.23 7.86 -6.43
N TRP A 201 -33.01 7.32 -6.49
CA TRP A 201 -32.23 7.02 -5.30
C TRP A 201 -31.83 8.29 -4.55
N TYR A 202 -31.44 9.37 -5.25
CA TYR A 202 -31.19 10.68 -4.65
C TYR A 202 -32.40 11.21 -3.89
N GLU A 203 -33.57 11.20 -4.51
CA GLU A 203 -34.81 11.63 -3.88
C GLU A 203 -35.14 10.80 -2.62
N GLY A 204 -34.99 9.47 -2.70
CA GLY A 204 -35.23 8.57 -1.56
C GLY A 204 -34.22 8.70 -0.40
N ASN A 205 -33.05 9.31 -0.63
CA ASN A 205 -32.00 9.48 0.38
C ASN A 205 -31.83 10.95 0.82
N GLY A 206 -32.81 11.82 0.54
CA GLY A 206 -32.82 13.21 0.99
C GLY A 206 -31.97 14.18 0.16
N TYR A 207 -31.39 13.74 -0.96
CA TYR A 207 -30.68 14.60 -1.90
C TYR A 207 -31.65 15.32 -2.84
N THR A 208 -32.43 16.24 -2.29
CA THR A 208 -33.46 16.98 -3.01
C THR A 208 -32.87 17.90 -4.10
N GLY A 209 -33.62 18.14 -5.18
CA GLY A 209 -33.21 19.00 -6.29
C GLY A 209 -32.22 18.37 -7.29
N LEU A 210 -31.73 17.15 -7.04
CA LEU A 210 -30.80 16.46 -7.94
C LEU A 210 -31.54 15.62 -9.00
N GLY A 211 -31.71 16.20 -10.18
CA GLY A 211 -32.33 15.51 -11.33
C GLY A 211 -31.38 14.58 -12.10
N VAL A 212 -31.88 14.05 -13.23
CA VAL A 212 -31.15 13.13 -14.11
C VAL A 212 -29.81 13.69 -14.61
N ARG A 213 -29.69 15.02 -14.76
CA ARG A 213 -28.44 15.68 -15.17
C ARG A 213 -27.33 15.51 -14.12
N ALA A 214 -27.64 15.73 -12.84
CA ALA A 214 -26.69 15.53 -11.73
C ALA A 214 -26.29 14.05 -11.62
N ALA A 215 -27.28 13.15 -11.73
CA ALA A 215 -27.03 11.71 -11.74
C ALA A 215 -26.09 11.27 -12.89
N ARG A 216 -26.24 11.83 -14.09
CA ARG A 216 -25.32 11.55 -15.22
C ARG A 216 -23.92 12.07 -14.95
N HIS A 217 -23.80 13.26 -14.36
CA HIS A 217 -22.51 13.85 -14.02
C HIS A 217 -21.76 12.99 -12.99
N ASP A 218 -22.42 12.64 -11.88
CA ASP A 218 -21.80 11.83 -10.82
C ASP A 218 -21.43 10.42 -11.30
N LEU A 219 -22.26 9.79 -12.15
CA LEU A 219 -21.92 8.51 -12.79
C LEU A 219 -20.71 8.62 -13.73
N ALA A 220 -20.57 9.75 -14.43
CA ALA A 220 -19.40 9.99 -15.29
C ALA A 220 -18.14 10.16 -14.44
N VAL A 221 -18.19 10.95 -13.36
CA VAL A 221 -17.08 11.14 -12.42
C VAL A 221 -16.62 9.80 -11.82
N LEU A 222 -17.56 8.97 -11.36
CA LEU A 222 -17.25 7.66 -10.78
C LEU A 222 -16.75 6.63 -11.82
N ARG A 223 -17.16 6.76 -13.08
CA ARG A 223 -16.60 5.96 -14.19
C ARG A 223 -15.17 6.41 -14.49
N ASP A 224 -14.94 7.70 -14.59
CA ASP A 224 -13.64 8.28 -14.97
C ASP A 224 -12.59 8.04 -13.89
N SER A 225 -12.99 7.87 -12.62
CA SER A 225 -12.10 7.42 -11.53
C SER A 225 -11.84 5.91 -11.52
N GLY A 226 -12.46 5.14 -12.42
CA GLY A 226 -12.34 3.68 -12.49
C GLY A 226 -13.20 2.91 -11.49
N ALA A 227 -14.03 3.58 -10.69
CA ALA A 227 -14.90 2.92 -9.71
C ALA A 227 -16.09 2.18 -10.37
N LEU A 228 -16.55 2.66 -11.53
CA LEU A 228 -17.66 2.08 -12.29
C LEU A 228 -17.25 1.65 -13.70
N VAL A 229 -17.87 0.57 -14.17
CA VAL A 229 -17.86 0.13 -15.57
C VAL A 229 -19.16 0.53 -16.22
N GLN A 230 -19.06 1.23 -17.36
CA GLN A 230 -20.19 1.55 -18.21
C GLN A 230 -20.49 0.39 -19.17
N HIS A 231 -21.77 0.07 -19.33
CA HIS A 231 -22.27 -0.92 -20.27
C HIS A 231 -23.32 -0.27 -21.16
N ASP A 232 -23.28 -0.57 -22.45
CA ASP A 232 -24.27 -0.13 -23.43
C ASP A 232 -24.94 -1.38 -24.02
N ASP A 233 -26.24 -1.58 -23.76
CA ASP A 233 -27.01 -2.74 -24.22
C ASP A 233 -28.34 -2.28 -24.83
N LYS A 234 -28.60 -2.64 -26.09
CA LYS A 234 -29.81 -2.26 -26.86
C LYS A 234 -30.13 -0.75 -26.80
N GLY A 235 -29.09 0.09 -26.92
CA GLY A 235 -29.23 1.55 -26.86
C GLY A 235 -29.48 2.10 -25.45
N VAL A 236 -29.40 1.26 -24.41
CA VAL A 236 -29.56 1.67 -23.02
C VAL A 236 -28.21 1.58 -22.30
N ARG A 237 -27.76 2.73 -21.80
CA ARG A 237 -26.57 2.85 -20.96
C ARG A 237 -26.87 2.54 -19.49
N TRP A 238 -26.07 1.68 -18.87
CA TRP A 238 -26.12 1.38 -17.44
C TRP A 238 -24.72 1.18 -16.86
N PHE A 239 -24.61 1.21 -15.53
CA PHE A 239 -23.35 1.17 -14.81
C PHE A 239 -23.37 0.07 -13.73
N SER A 240 -22.21 -0.50 -13.45
CA SER A 240 -21.95 -1.41 -12.34
C SER A 240 -20.58 -1.13 -11.72
N VAL A 241 -20.34 -1.56 -10.48
CA VAL A 241 -19.02 -1.44 -9.85
C VAL A 241 -17.97 -2.24 -10.65
N ALA A 242 -16.79 -1.65 -10.82
CA ALA A 242 -15.63 -2.36 -11.34
C ALA A 242 -15.26 -3.48 -10.37
N ARG A 243 -15.33 -4.74 -10.81
CA ARG A 243 -14.85 -5.84 -9.98
C ARG A 243 -13.36 -5.66 -9.80
N SER A 244 -12.92 -5.34 -8.59
CA SER A 244 -11.52 -5.46 -8.19
C SER A 244 -11.08 -6.85 -8.61
N GLY A 245 -10.17 -6.95 -9.58
CA GLY A 245 -9.84 -8.20 -10.24
C GLY A 245 -9.39 -9.24 -9.23
N GLY A 246 -10.33 -10.06 -8.76
CA GLY A 246 -10.03 -11.32 -8.10
C GLY A 246 -9.38 -12.19 -9.15
N GLY A 247 -8.06 -12.14 -9.21
CA GLY A 247 -7.25 -13.05 -10.00
C GLY A 247 -7.68 -14.47 -9.68
N ARG A 248 -8.43 -15.09 -10.60
CA ARG A 248 -8.48 -16.54 -10.69
C ARG A 248 -7.19 -16.95 -11.40
N GLY A 249 -6.16 -17.20 -10.60
CA GLY A 249 -4.97 -17.97 -10.94
C GLY A 249 -4.97 -19.21 -10.07
#